data_AF-A0A6I2TXQ4-F1
#
_entry.id   AF-A0A6I2TXQ4-F1
#
_cell.length_a   1.000
_cell.length_b   1.000
_cell.length_c   1.000
_cell.angle_alpha   90.00
_cell.angle_beta   90.00
_cell.angle_gamma   90.00
#
_symmetry.space_group_name_H-M   'P 1'
#
loop_
_entity.id
_entity.type
_entity.pdbx_description
1 polymer ?
#
loop_
_entity_poly.entity_id
_entity_poly.type
_entity_poly.pdbx_seq_one_letter_code
_entity_poly.pdbx_strand_id
1 'polypeptide(L)'
;MMVPIHALQWYRFADTVSYTLRCLSAALWAYWHARSFEDGLLAIVRAGGDADTNAAVACAILGAKFGYDAIPEEYKEGLIYRKELDQVITGVANIINAQANL
;
A
#
# COMPACT_ATOMS: atom_id res chain seq x y z
N MET A 1 -11.56 -8.66 17.75
CA MET A 1 -10.28 -8.97 18.45
C MET A 1 -9.16 -8.47 17.55
N MET A 2 -8.44 -7.42 17.96
CA MET A 2 -7.43 -6.75 17.14
C MET A 2 -6.17 -7.63 17.10
N VAL A 3 -5.82 -8.20 15.95
CA VAL A 3 -4.53 -8.89 15.78
C VAL A 3 -3.49 -7.82 15.49
N PRO A 4 -2.55 -7.56 16.40
CA PRO A 4 -1.59 -6.49 16.21
C PRO A 4 -0.58 -6.86 15.11
N ILE A 5 -0.18 -5.89 14.27
CA ILE A 5 0.76 -6.12 13.16
C ILE A 5 2.10 -6.74 13.60
N HIS A 6 2.53 -6.49 14.84
CA HIS A 6 3.72 -7.14 15.40
C HIS A 6 3.57 -8.68 15.43
N ALA A 7 2.35 -9.20 15.58
CA ALA A 7 2.11 -10.64 15.56
C ALA A 7 2.44 -11.27 14.19
N LEU A 8 2.34 -10.52 13.08
CA LEU A 8 2.75 -10.99 11.75
C LEU A 8 4.28 -11.10 11.61
N GLN A 9 5.02 -10.40 12.47
CA GLN A 9 6.48 -10.46 12.50
C GLN A 9 7.03 -11.49 13.49
N TRP A 10 6.34 -11.71 14.62
CA TRP A 10 6.75 -12.64 15.67
C TRP A 10 6.16 -14.04 15.55
N TYR A 11 5.10 -14.25 14.77
CA TYR A 11 4.78 -15.61 14.34
C TYR A 11 5.93 -16.08 13.45
N ARG A 12 6.80 -16.93 14.01
CA ARG A 12 7.65 -17.85 13.25
C ARG A 12 6.71 -18.73 12.41
N PHE A 13 6.20 -18.20 11.31
CA PHE A 13 5.73 -19.00 10.20
C PHE A 13 6.96 -19.79 9.77
N ALA A 14 7.04 -21.02 10.27
CA ALA A 14 8.13 -21.95 10.10
C ALA A 14 8.61 -21.92 8.65
N ASP A 15 9.80 -21.39 8.39
CA ASP A 15 10.69 -21.58 7.23
C ASP A 15 10.08 -21.74 5.81
N THR A 16 8.82 -21.37 5.55
CA THR A 16 8.06 -21.80 4.34
C THR A 16 7.19 -20.72 3.69
N VAL A 17 6.96 -19.57 4.33
CA VAL A 17 6.18 -18.47 3.72
C VAL A 17 7.13 -17.50 3.03
N SER A 18 7.05 -17.40 1.69
CA SER A 18 7.92 -16.51 0.91
C SER A 18 7.70 -15.04 1.28
N TYR A 19 8.74 -14.22 1.08
CA TYR A 19 8.69 -12.77 1.32
C TYR A 19 7.52 -12.09 0.60
N THR A 20 7.15 -12.56 -0.60
CA THR A 20 5.99 -12.06 -1.35
C THR A 20 4.68 -12.29 -0.61
N LEU A 21 4.46 -13.49 -0.05
CA LEU A 21 3.23 -13.80 0.67
C LEU A 21 3.15 -13.02 1.99
N ARG A 22 4.29 -12.74 2.64
CA ARG A 22 4.35 -11.86 3.82
C ARG A 22 3.99 -10.42 3.47
N CYS A 23 4.51 -9.89 2.37
CA CYS A 23 4.19 -8.55 1.89
C CYS A 23 2.70 -8.40 1.56
N LEU A 24 2.14 -9.36 0.81
CA LEU A 24 0.70 -9.39 0.54
C LEU A 24 -0.14 -9.46 1.82
N SER A 25 0.26 -10.30 2.78
CA SER A 25 -0.43 -10.42 4.07
C SER A 25 -0.42 -9.11 4.85
N ALA A 26 0.70 -8.38 4.85
CA ALA A 26 0.81 -7.07 5.49
C ALA A 26 -0.11 -6.04 4.81
N ALA A 27 -0.16 -6.03 3.48
CA ALA A 27 -1.03 -5.14 2.72
C ALA A 27 -2.53 -5.42 2.97
N LEU A 28 -2.93 -6.69 3.00
CA LEU A 28 -4.30 -7.09 3.34
C LEU A 28 -4.65 -6.78 4.79
N TRP A 29 -3.71 -6.95 5.71
CA TRP A 29 -3.90 -6.55 7.10
C TRP A 29 -4.15 -5.04 7.20
N ALA A 30 -3.35 -4.21 6.52
CA ALA A 30 -3.53 -2.77 6.49
C ALA A 30 -4.89 -2.39 5.87
N TYR A 31 -5.26 -3.02 4.75
CA TYR A 31 -6.57 -2.83 4.14
C TYR A 31 -7.72 -3.06 5.12
N TRP A 32 -7.65 -4.12 5.94
CA TRP A 32 -8.73 -4.46 6.87
C TRP A 32 -8.77 -3.59 8.13
N HIS A 33 -7.61 -3.16 8.63
CA HIS A 33 -7.50 -2.53 9.96
C HIS A 33 -7.24 -1.02 9.93
N ALA A 34 -6.69 -0.47 8.84
CA ALA A 34 -6.41 0.95 8.75
C ALA A 34 -7.70 1.76 8.71
N ARG A 35 -7.74 2.84 9.50
CA ARG A 35 -8.86 3.79 9.57
C ARG A 35 -8.69 4.99 8.65
N SER A 36 -7.45 5.27 8.24
CA SER A 36 -7.08 6.27 7.24
C SER A 36 -5.85 5.79 6.47
N PHE A 37 -5.53 6.45 5.35
CA PHE A 37 -4.32 6.16 4.57
C PHE A 37 -3.06 6.27 5.44
N GLU A 38 -2.92 7.37 6.17
CA GLU A 38 -1.76 7.64 7.03
C GLU A 38 -1.65 6.62 8.18
N ASP A 39 -2.76 6.28 8.85
CA ASP A 39 -2.80 5.26 9.91
C ASP A 39 -2.28 3.92 9.41
N GLY A 40 -2.69 3.51 8.20
CA GLY A 40 -2.23 2.28 7.57
C GLY A 40 -0.76 2.32 7.14
N LEU A 41 -0.33 3.38 6.45
CA LEU A 41 1.06 3.59 6.05
C LEU A 41 2.00 3.55 7.27
N LEU A 42 1.69 4.33 8.31
CA LEU A 42 2.51 4.40 9.51
C LEU A 42 2.54 3.06 10.26
N ALA A 43 1.43 2.32 10.30
CA ALA A 43 1.41 0.99 10.91
C ALA A 43 2.36 0.02 10.20
N ILE A 44 2.37 0.03 8.87
CA ILE A 44 3.22 -0.86 8.05
C ILE A 44 4.70 -0.47 8.19
N VAL A 45 5.03 0.81 8.06
CA VAL A 45 6.42 1.28 8.17
C VAL A 45 6.98 1.03 9.57
N ARG A 46 6.19 1.29 10.63
CA ARG A 46 6.61 1.07 12.02
C ARG A 46 6.77 -0.40 12.39
N ALA A 47 6.14 -1.32 11.65
CA ALA A 47 6.42 -2.74 11.82
C ALA A 47 7.89 -3.02 11.47
N GLY A 48 8.46 -2.37 10.47
CA GLY A 48 9.86 -2.59 10.06
C GLY A 48 10.05 -3.86 9.24
N GLY A 49 11.28 -4.38 9.19
CA GLY A 49 11.68 -5.43 8.24
C GLY A 49 11.89 -4.85 6.85
N ASP A 50 11.28 -5.46 5.82
CA ASP A 50 11.25 -4.96 4.43
C ASP A 50 10.17 -3.87 4.28
N ALA A 51 10.39 -2.76 4.99
CA ALA A 51 9.37 -1.75 5.22
C ALA A 51 8.96 -0.99 3.95
N ASP A 52 9.90 -0.74 3.04
CA ASP A 52 9.68 -0.05 1.77
C ASP A 52 8.83 -0.91 0.82
N THR A 53 9.18 -2.18 0.62
CA THR A 53 8.40 -3.09 -0.23
C THR A 53 7.00 -3.31 0.33
N ASN A 54 6.89 -3.53 1.65
CA ASN A 54 5.59 -3.71 2.31
C ASN A 54 4.74 -2.44 2.23
N ALA A 55 5.35 -1.27 2.45
CA ALA A 55 4.65 0.02 2.37
C ALA A 55 4.19 0.32 0.94
N ALA A 56 5.01 0.03 -0.08
CA ALA A 56 4.64 0.26 -1.47
C ALA A 56 3.38 -0.52 -1.87
N VAL A 57 3.33 -1.82 -1.55
CA VAL A 57 2.17 -2.67 -1.87
C VAL A 57 0.96 -2.31 -1.00
N ALA A 58 1.16 -2.08 0.29
CA ALA A 58 0.09 -1.67 1.19
C ALA A 58 -0.52 -0.33 0.77
N CYS A 59 0.30 0.68 0.43
CA CYS A 59 -0.19 1.99 0.04
C CYS A 59 -0.88 2.01 -1.31
N ALA A 60 -0.50 1.14 -2.25
CA ALA A 60 -1.26 0.96 -3.50
C ALA A 60 -2.71 0.52 -3.21
N ILE A 61 -2.87 -0.46 -2.30
CA ILE A 61 -4.19 -0.96 -1.88
C ILE A 61 -4.95 0.09 -1.05
N LEU A 62 -4.28 0.76 -0.11
CA LEU A 62 -4.89 1.80 0.71
C LEU A 62 -5.28 3.03 -0.12
N GLY A 63 -4.49 3.41 -1.12
CA GLY A 63 -4.81 4.47 -2.07
C GLY A 63 -6.05 4.14 -2.90
N ALA A 64 -6.20 2.88 -3.33
CA ALA A 64 -7.44 2.42 -3.97
C ALA A 64 -8.64 2.42 -3.00
N LYS A 65 -8.43 2.10 -1.72
CA LYS A 65 -9.49 2.07 -0.70
C LYS A 65 -9.97 3.47 -0.29
N PHE A 66 -9.05 4.38 0.00
CA PHE A 66 -9.35 5.70 0.57
C PHE A 66 -9.37 6.83 -0.46
N GLY A 67 -8.85 6.60 -1.67
CA GLY A 67 -8.72 7.59 -2.73
C GLY A 67 -7.43 8.41 -2.63
N TYR A 68 -7.09 9.08 -3.74
CA TYR A 68 -5.88 9.92 -3.85
C TYR A 68 -5.91 11.12 -2.89
N ASP A 69 -7.08 11.72 -2.69
CA ASP A 69 -7.24 12.91 -1.83
C ASP A 69 -7.03 12.61 -0.35
N ALA A 70 -7.11 11.33 0.05
CA ALA A 70 -6.83 10.90 1.43
C ALA A 70 -5.32 10.82 1.74
N ILE A 71 -4.45 10.94 0.74
CA ILE A 71 -2.99 10.97 0.92
C ILE A 71 -2.60 12.37 1.40
N PRO A 72 -1.86 12.50 2.53
CA PRO A 72 -1.36 13.79 3.00
C PRO A 72 -0.64 14.59 1.92
N GLU A 73 -0.91 15.89 1.84
CA GLU A 73 -0.36 16.75 0.77
C GLU A 73 1.17 16.78 0.79
N GLU A 74 1.78 16.78 1.98
CA GLU A 74 3.23 16.69 2.16
C GLU A 74 3.85 15.46 1.49
N TYR A 75 3.14 14.32 1.43
CA TYR A 75 3.64 13.12 0.75
C TYR A 75 3.48 13.19 -0.76
N LYS A 76 2.50 13.95 -1.26
CA LYS A 76 2.30 14.19 -2.69
C LYS A 76 3.30 15.22 -3.22
N GLU A 77 3.55 16.29 -2.48
CA GLU A 77 4.50 17.35 -2.87
C GLU A 77 5.96 16.88 -2.75
N GLY A 78 6.28 16.06 -1.75
CA GLY A 78 7.62 15.50 -1.56
C GLY A 78 7.98 14.32 -2.46
N LEU A 79 7.06 13.85 -3.32
CA LEU A 79 7.25 12.64 -4.11
C LEU A 79 8.20 12.86 -5.28
N ILE A 80 9.35 12.17 -5.23
CA ILE A 80 10.30 12.12 -6.34
C ILE A 80 9.63 11.39 -7.52
N TYR A 81 9.82 11.90 -8.73
CA TYR A 81 9.21 11.39 -9.97
C TYR A 81 7.68 11.50 -10.06
N ARG A 82 7.06 12.42 -9.32
CA ARG A 82 5.61 12.66 -9.40
C ARG A 82 5.11 12.88 -10.83
N LYS A 83 5.82 13.69 -11.63
CA LYS A 83 5.40 14.01 -13.01
C LYS A 83 5.37 12.77 -13.90
N GLU A 84 6.36 11.91 -13.77
CA GLU A 84 6.48 10.66 -14.52
C GLU A 84 5.39 9.68 -14.08
N LEU A 85 5.07 9.59 -12.78
CA LEU A 85 3.96 8.81 -12.27
C LEU A 85 2.61 9.32 -12.79
N ASP A 86 2.39 10.65 -12.81
CA ASP A 86 1.18 11.26 -13.34
C ASP A 86 0.99 10.95 -14.84
N GLN A 87 2.08 10.90 -15.61
CA GLN A 87 2.07 10.48 -17.02
C GLN A 87 1.64 9.03 -17.17
N VAL A 88 2.18 8.12 -16.33
CA VAL A 88 1.79 6.71 -16.33
C VAL A 88 0.31 6.54 -15.97
N ILE A 89 -0.16 7.24 -14.93
CA ILE A 89 -1.57 7.21 -14.50
C ILE A 89 -2.48 7.68 -15.64
N THR A 90 -2.14 8.79 -16.29
CA THR A 90 -2.90 9.34 -17.43
C THR A 90 -2.93 8.35 -18.60
N GLY A 91 -1.78 7.73 -18.90
CA GLY A 91 -1.69 6.72 -19.96
C GLY A 91 -2.59 5.50 -19.68
N VAL A 92 -2.55 4.97 -18.45
CA VAL A 92 -3.39 3.84 -18.03
C VAL A 92 -4.87 4.22 -18.04
N ALA A 93 -5.24 5.39 -17.53
CA ALA A 93 -6.62 5.86 -17.52
C ALA A 93 -7.19 5.98 -18.94
N ASN A 94 -6.40 6.48 -19.90
CA ASN A 94 -6.80 6.57 -21.30
C ASN A 94 -7.07 5.18 -21.91
N ILE A 95 -6.24 4.19 -21.60
CA ILE A 95 -6.44 2.80 -22.07
C ILE A 95 -7.74 2.22 -21.50
N ILE A 96 -7.97 2.38 -20.19
CA ILE A 96 -9.18 1.87 -19.51
C ILE A 96 -10.43 2.53 -20.11
N ASN A 97 -10.41 3.86 -20.29
CA ASN A 97 -11.54 4.61 -20.85
C ASN A 97 -11.79 4.25 -22.33
N ALA A 98 -10.75 3.98 -23.11
CA ALA A 98 -10.91 3.52 -24.49
C ALA A 98 -11.59 2.14 -24.58
N GLN A 99 -11.30 1.24 -23.63
CA GLN A 99 -11.94 -0.08 -23.56
C GLN A 99 -13.38 -0.02 -23.03
N ALA A 100 -13.71 0.93 -22.15
CA ALA A 100 -15.05 1.09 -21.60
C ALA A 100 -16.06 1.70 -22.59
N ASN A 101 -15.59 2.29 -23.70
CA ASN A 101 -16.41 2.88 -24.76
C ASN A 101 -16.56 1.96 -25.99
N LEU A 102 -16.21 0.67 -25.86
CA LEU A 102 -16.47 -0.41 -26.82
C LEU A 102 -17.61 -1.30 -26.29
#